data_AF-A0A1V2N9J4-F1
#
_entry.id   AF-A0A1V2N9J4-F1
#
_cell.length_a   1.000
_cell.length_b   1.000
_cell.length_c   1.000
_cell.angle_alpha   90.00
_cell.angle_beta   90.00
_cell.angle_gamma   90.00
#
_symmetry.space_group_name_H-M   'P 1'
#
loop_
_entity.id
_entity.type
_entity.pdbx_description
1 polymer ?
#
loop_
_entity_poly.entity_id
_entity_poly.type
_entity_poly.pdbx_seq_one_letter_code
_entity_poly.pdbx_strand_id
1 'polypeptide(L)'
;MLSKKFVLTSVLLESSVLLSGCDTVSKEMYNNLEKSLEKSKNSTSILEKYLYDNQGKIESKIDQKNKEMNEKVSSEARLMTIINSRKNIINNPSETEQNKALAKEYIEKNESKLASETFSKTKSELELIELEKEREYGENINKKYHDSLY
;
A
#
# COMPACT_ATOMS: atom_id res chain seq x y z
N MET A 1 4.34 -58.55 58.72
CA MET A 1 5.05 -57.27 58.41
C MET A 1 5.43 -57.11 56.93
N LEU A 2 5.64 -58.21 56.18
CA LEU A 2 5.92 -58.17 54.73
C LEU A 2 4.79 -57.56 53.88
N SER A 3 3.52 -57.84 54.19
CA SER A 3 2.37 -57.32 53.43
C SER A 3 2.25 -55.79 53.45
N LYS A 4 2.54 -55.15 54.59
CA LYS A 4 2.51 -53.67 54.71
C LYS A 4 3.63 -53.00 53.91
N LYS A 5 4.81 -53.63 53.79
CA LYS A 5 5.92 -53.13 52.98
C LYS A 5 5.62 -53.26 51.48
N PHE A 6 5.04 -54.37 51.06
CA PHE A 6 4.66 -54.59 49.66
C PHE A 6 3.61 -53.59 49.16
N VAL A 7 2.58 -53.31 49.97
CA VAL A 7 1.55 -52.31 49.66
C VAL A 7 2.17 -50.91 49.54
N LEU A 8 3.07 -50.53 50.46
CA LEU A 8 3.75 -49.23 50.40
C LEU A 8 4.63 -49.12 49.14
N THR A 9 5.35 -50.18 48.77
CA THR A 9 6.15 -50.21 47.54
C THR A 9 5.28 -50.11 46.28
N SER A 10 4.12 -50.78 46.23
CA SER A 10 3.18 -50.66 45.09
C SER A 10 2.67 -49.23 44.93
N VAL A 11 2.22 -48.61 46.03
CA VAL A 11 1.73 -47.21 46.02
C VAL A 11 2.85 -46.25 45.61
N LEU A 12 4.07 -46.44 46.09
CA LEU A 12 5.22 -45.62 45.69
C LEU A 12 5.60 -45.83 44.22
N LEU A 13 5.52 -47.05 43.70
CA LEU A 13 5.80 -47.35 42.29
C LEU A 13 4.74 -46.72 41.38
N GLU A 14 3.45 -46.91 41.69
CA GLU A 14 2.34 -46.32 40.95
C GLU A 14 2.37 -44.79 40.98
N SER A 15 2.68 -44.20 42.14
CA SER A 15 2.87 -42.75 42.27
C SER A 15 4.06 -42.25 41.44
N SER A 16 5.17 -43.01 41.38
CA SER A 16 6.34 -42.64 40.57
C SER A 16 6.05 -42.71 39.07
N VAL A 17 5.24 -43.67 38.62
CA VAL A 17 4.79 -43.77 37.22
C VAL A 17 3.84 -42.63 36.88
N LEU A 18 2.91 -42.29 37.78
CA LEU A 18 2.00 -41.15 37.60
C LEU A 18 2.75 -39.81 37.55
N LEU A 19 3.73 -39.59 38.43
CA LEU A 19 4.58 -38.39 38.41
C LEU A 19 5.41 -38.30 37.12
N SER A 20 6.02 -39.42 36.69
CA SER A 20 6.78 -39.48 35.43
C SER A 20 5.90 -39.26 34.19
N GLY A 21 4.65 -39.74 34.23
CA GLY A 21 3.63 -39.49 33.21
C GLY A 21 3.22 -38.02 33.16
N CYS A 22 3.00 -37.38 34.31
CA CYS A 22 2.74 -35.93 34.40
C CYS A 22 3.92 -35.10 33.85
N ASP A 23 5.16 -35.46 34.17
CA ASP A 23 6.35 -34.75 33.67
C ASP A 23 6.48 -34.87 32.14
N THR A 24 6.18 -36.05 31.59
CA THR A 24 6.23 -36.29 30.14
C THR A 24 5.16 -35.49 29.41
N VAL A 25 3.90 -35.53 29.89
CA VAL A 25 2.79 -34.76 29.32
C VAL A 25 3.05 -33.25 29.42
N SER A 26 3.56 -32.78 30.57
CA SER A 26 3.91 -31.36 30.76
C SER A 26 4.99 -30.92 29.78
N LYS A 27 6.05 -31.71 29.62
CA LYS A 27 7.16 -31.40 28.70
C LYS A 27 6.70 -31.39 27.23
N GLU A 28 5.85 -32.35 26.84
CA GLU A 28 5.29 -32.38 25.49
C GLU A 28 4.34 -31.20 25.24
N MET A 29 3.55 -30.80 26.23
CA MET A 29 2.70 -29.62 26.18
C MET A 29 3.51 -28.33 26.04
N TYR A 30 4.60 -28.17 26.79
CA TYR A 30 5.53 -27.03 26.63
C TYR A 30 6.16 -27.00 25.23
N ASN A 31 6.66 -28.13 24.72
CA ASN A 31 7.24 -28.20 23.38
C ASN A 31 6.21 -27.82 22.29
N ASN A 32 4.95 -28.24 22.46
CA ASN A 32 3.87 -27.90 21.52
C ASN A 32 3.50 -26.41 21.60
N LEU A 33 3.50 -25.82 22.78
CA LEU A 33 3.32 -24.38 22.97
C LEU A 33 4.46 -23.58 22.33
N GLU A 34 5.71 -24.01 22.51
CA GLU A 34 6.88 -23.36 21.92
C GLU A 34 6.83 -23.41 20.38
N LYS A 35 6.53 -24.58 19.79
CA LYS A 35 6.32 -24.71 18.34
C LYS A 35 5.17 -23.85 17.82
N SER A 36 4.08 -23.74 18.57
CA SER A 36 2.93 -22.91 18.19
C SER A 36 3.27 -21.42 18.25
N LEU A 37 4.03 -21.02 19.28
CA LEU A 37 4.56 -19.67 19.41
C LEU A 37 5.51 -19.32 18.25
N GLU A 38 6.41 -20.23 17.88
CA GLU A 38 7.32 -20.03 16.75
C GLU A 38 6.57 -19.90 15.42
N LYS A 39 5.57 -20.75 15.16
CA LYS A 39 4.69 -20.63 13.99
C LYS A 39 3.95 -19.30 13.95
N SER A 40 3.47 -18.83 15.10
CA SER A 40 2.80 -17.54 15.23
C SER A 40 3.77 -16.40 14.88
N LYS A 41 4.97 -16.37 15.49
CA LYS A 41 6.02 -15.36 15.21
C LYS A 41 6.43 -15.34 13.73
N ASN A 42 6.60 -16.50 13.11
CA ASN A 42 6.93 -16.58 11.69
C ASN A 42 5.80 -16.02 10.81
N SER A 43 4.54 -16.34 11.14
CA SER A 43 3.38 -15.84 10.41
C SER A 43 3.25 -14.31 10.54
N THR A 44 3.50 -13.78 11.74
CA THR A 44 3.58 -12.34 12.01
C THR A 44 4.64 -11.67 11.14
N SER A 45 5.87 -12.19 11.12
CA SER A 45 6.95 -11.61 10.33
C SER A 45 6.67 -11.61 8.82
N ILE A 46 6.04 -12.67 8.30
CA ILE A 46 5.62 -12.75 6.89
C ILE A 46 4.57 -11.67 6.59
N LEU A 47 3.59 -11.49 7.47
CA LEU A 47 2.53 -10.50 7.30
C LEU A 47 3.08 -9.08 7.37
N GLU A 48 3.95 -8.76 8.33
CA GLU A 48 4.62 -7.46 8.44
C GLU A 48 5.37 -7.14 7.15
N LYS A 49 6.20 -8.08 6.66
CA LYS A 49 6.93 -7.91 5.41
C LYS A 49 5.99 -7.64 4.23
N TYR A 50 4.90 -8.38 4.12
CA TYR A 50 3.92 -8.20 3.06
C TYR A 50 3.25 -6.81 3.11
N LEU A 51 2.92 -6.32 4.32
CA LEU A 51 2.36 -4.98 4.51
C LEU A 51 3.36 -3.89 4.12
N TYR A 52 4.61 -3.99 4.57
CA TYR A 52 5.67 -3.05 4.20
C TYR A 52 5.96 -3.03 2.69
N ASP A 53 6.07 -4.20 2.05
CA ASP A 53 6.32 -4.31 0.62
C ASP A 53 5.17 -3.68 -0.20
N ASN A 54 3.92 -3.84 0.25
CA ASN A 54 2.77 -3.23 -0.41
C ASN A 54 2.70 -1.72 -0.19
N GLN A 55 3.02 -1.24 1.02
CA GLN A 55 3.09 0.19 1.29
C GLN A 55 4.10 0.86 0.36
N GLY A 56 5.33 0.31 0.25
CA GLY A 56 6.35 0.84 -0.64
C GLY A 56 5.94 0.83 -2.12
N LYS A 57 5.20 -0.21 -2.57
CA LYS A 57 4.65 -0.25 -3.93
C LYS A 57 3.60 0.84 -4.18
N ILE A 58 2.71 1.08 -3.22
CA ILE A 58 1.68 2.12 -3.34
C ILE A 58 2.33 3.51 -3.37
N GLU A 59 3.28 3.78 -2.46
CA GLU A 59 4.04 5.03 -2.43
C GLU A 59 4.78 5.27 -3.76
N SER A 60 5.46 4.26 -4.29
CA SER A 60 6.13 4.36 -5.60
C SER A 60 5.16 4.66 -6.74
N LYS A 61 3.94 4.11 -6.72
CA LYS A 61 2.91 4.40 -7.74
C LYS A 61 2.40 5.83 -7.61
N ILE A 62 2.17 6.31 -6.39
CA ILE A 62 1.76 7.69 -6.12
C ILE A 62 2.84 8.65 -6.63
N ASP A 63 4.10 8.41 -6.33
CA ASP A 63 5.22 9.24 -6.80
C ASP A 63 5.31 9.29 -8.33
N GLN A 64 5.15 8.14 -8.99
CA GLN A 64 5.10 8.10 -10.45
C GLN A 64 3.93 8.90 -11.01
N LYS A 65 2.73 8.74 -10.44
CA LYS A 65 1.53 9.45 -10.87
C LYS A 65 1.64 10.96 -10.65
N ASN A 66 2.23 11.39 -9.53
CA ASN A 66 2.51 12.80 -9.27
C ASN A 66 3.47 13.39 -10.31
N LYS A 67 4.51 12.64 -10.72
CA LYS A 67 5.41 13.08 -11.80
C LYS A 67 4.66 13.22 -13.13
N GLU A 68 3.88 12.21 -13.52
CA GLU A 68 3.03 12.24 -14.73
C GLU A 68 2.08 13.45 -14.70
N MET A 69 1.44 13.74 -13.55
CA MET A 69 0.56 14.90 -13.40
C MET A 69 1.29 16.23 -13.56
N ASN A 70 2.47 16.37 -12.96
CA ASN A 70 3.26 17.59 -13.07
C ASN A 70 3.67 17.89 -14.52
N GLU A 71 3.99 16.86 -15.30
CA GLU A 71 4.27 17.00 -16.73
C GLU A 71 3.03 17.49 -17.49
N LYS A 72 1.85 16.94 -17.20
CA LYS A 72 0.58 17.37 -17.82
C LYS A 72 0.24 18.82 -17.48
N VAL A 73 0.39 19.22 -16.22
CA VAL A 73 0.20 20.63 -15.79
C VAL A 73 1.14 21.57 -16.55
N SER A 74 2.40 21.18 -16.73
CA SER A 74 3.37 21.95 -17.53
C SER A 74 2.95 22.05 -19.01
N SER A 75 2.45 20.94 -19.58
CA SER A 75 1.94 20.88 -20.95
C SER A 75 0.73 21.81 -21.15
N GLU A 76 -0.27 21.76 -20.27
CA GLU A 76 -1.44 22.65 -20.28
C GLU A 76 -1.03 24.13 -20.25
N ALA A 77 -0.10 24.49 -19.37
CA ALA A 77 0.40 25.86 -19.25
C ALA A 77 1.08 26.35 -20.54
N ARG A 78 1.85 25.47 -21.21
CA ARG A 78 2.48 25.77 -22.51
C ARG A 78 1.43 25.97 -23.60
N LEU A 79 0.43 25.10 -23.69
CA LEU A 79 -0.66 25.21 -24.67
C LEU A 79 -1.45 26.50 -24.47
N MET A 80 -1.78 26.85 -23.23
CA MET A 80 -2.46 28.11 -22.89
C MET A 80 -1.63 29.34 -23.26
N THR A 81 -0.31 29.30 -23.04
CA THR A 81 0.60 30.38 -23.45
C THR A 81 0.59 30.57 -24.96
N ILE A 82 0.64 29.46 -25.73
CA ILE A 82 0.55 29.50 -27.19
C ILE A 82 -0.78 30.09 -27.63
N ILE A 83 -1.90 29.59 -27.09
CA ILE A 83 -3.25 30.08 -27.42
C ILE A 83 -3.35 31.59 -27.17
N ASN A 84 -2.91 32.06 -26.00
CA ASN A 84 -2.95 33.49 -25.65
C ASN A 84 -2.07 34.33 -26.57
N SER A 85 -0.87 33.85 -26.92
CA SER A 85 0.00 34.54 -27.88
C SER A 85 -0.65 34.70 -29.25
N ARG A 86 -1.38 33.67 -29.73
CA ARG A 86 -2.09 33.71 -31.02
C ARG A 86 -3.35 34.56 -30.96
N LYS A 87 -4.05 34.62 -29.82
CA LYS A 87 -5.16 35.56 -29.59
C LYS A 87 -4.70 37.01 -29.72
N ASN A 88 -3.49 37.34 -29.26
CA ASN A 88 -2.92 38.68 -29.43
C ASN A 88 -2.66 39.04 -30.91
N ILE A 89 -2.22 38.07 -31.72
CA ILE A 89 -2.04 38.26 -33.18
C ILE A 89 -3.38 38.55 -33.87
N ILE A 90 -4.44 37.83 -33.50
CA ILE A 90 -5.79 38.04 -34.06
C ILE A 90 -6.32 39.43 -33.73
N ASN A 91 -6.09 39.88 -32.49
CA ASN A 91 -6.57 41.16 -31.99
C ASN A 91 -5.70 42.35 -32.45
N ASN A 92 -4.54 42.10 -33.06
CA ASN A 92 -3.68 43.18 -33.53
C ASN A 92 -4.23 43.78 -34.84
N PRO A 93 -4.62 45.07 -34.85
CA PRO A 93 -5.17 45.73 -36.04
C PRO A 93 -4.16 45.89 -37.18
N SER A 94 -2.84 45.90 -36.89
CA SER A 94 -1.81 46.02 -37.93
C SER A 94 -1.50 44.71 -38.65
N GLU A 95 -2.12 43.61 -38.23
CA GLU A 95 -1.79 42.28 -38.74
C GLU A 95 -2.62 41.91 -39.97
N THR A 96 -2.00 41.16 -40.89
CA THR A 96 -2.68 40.75 -42.14
C THR A 96 -3.78 39.72 -41.86
N GLU A 97 -4.85 39.74 -42.65
CA GLU A 97 -5.93 38.75 -42.52
C GLU A 97 -5.44 37.31 -42.71
N GLN A 98 -4.42 37.09 -43.54
CA GLN A 98 -3.77 35.79 -43.69
C GLN A 98 -3.10 35.34 -42.39
N ASN A 99 -2.37 36.21 -41.70
CA ASN A 99 -1.73 35.89 -40.42
C ASN A 99 -2.76 35.66 -39.32
N LYS A 100 -3.87 36.41 -39.31
CA LYS A 100 -4.99 36.18 -38.39
C LYS A 100 -5.68 34.84 -38.65
N ALA A 101 -5.87 34.45 -39.92
CA ALA A 101 -6.45 33.16 -40.28
C ALA A 101 -5.57 31.99 -39.82
N LEU A 102 -4.25 32.08 -40.06
CA LEU A 102 -3.29 31.10 -39.55
C LEU A 102 -3.32 31.04 -38.02
N ALA A 103 -3.35 32.18 -37.34
CA ALA A 103 -3.44 32.22 -35.88
C ALA A 103 -4.71 31.54 -35.34
N LYS A 104 -5.85 31.66 -36.02
CA LYS A 104 -7.10 30.96 -35.67
C LYS A 104 -6.96 29.44 -35.81
N GLU A 105 -6.37 28.96 -36.90
CA GLU A 105 -6.12 27.52 -37.10
C GLU A 105 -5.21 26.94 -36.01
N TYR A 106 -4.15 27.68 -35.65
CA TYR A 106 -3.27 27.28 -34.54
C TYR A 106 -4.02 27.25 -33.20
N ILE A 107 -4.92 28.20 -32.93
CA ILE A 107 -5.72 28.20 -31.70
C ILE A 107 -6.59 26.96 -31.65
N GLU A 108 -7.37 26.68 -32.71
CA GLU A 108 -8.28 25.53 -32.77
C GLU A 108 -7.53 24.21 -32.52
N LYS A 109 -6.38 24.03 -33.18
CA LYS A 109 -5.53 22.84 -32.97
C LYS A 109 -5.01 22.71 -31.54
N ASN A 110 -4.62 23.82 -30.91
CA ASN A 110 -4.09 23.79 -29.54
C ASN A 110 -5.21 23.70 -28.50
N GLU A 111 -6.41 24.23 -28.74
CA GLU A 111 -7.59 24.07 -27.88
C GLU A 111 -8.06 22.61 -27.86
N SER A 112 -8.05 21.93 -29.02
CA SER A 112 -8.33 20.48 -29.08
C SER A 112 -7.30 19.66 -28.28
N LYS A 113 -6.00 19.98 -28.43
CA LYS A 113 -4.96 19.34 -27.63
C LYS A 113 -5.10 19.62 -26.14
N LEU A 114 -5.41 20.86 -25.77
CA LEU A 114 -5.62 21.26 -24.39
C LEU A 114 -6.76 20.46 -23.76
N ALA A 115 -7.90 20.32 -24.45
CA ALA A 115 -9.02 19.52 -23.97
C ALA A 115 -8.63 18.05 -23.74
N SER A 116 -7.84 17.45 -24.64
CA SER A 116 -7.30 16.10 -24.47
C SER A 116 -6.35 15.99 -23.27
N GLU A 117 -5.50 16.99 -23.06
CA GLU A 117 -4.55 17.03 -21.95
C GLU A 117 -5.28 17.18 -20.61
N THR A 118 -6.26 18.07 -20.54
CA THR A 118 -7.11 18.27 -19.37
C THR A 118 -7.88 16.99 -19.02
N PHE A 119 -8.46 16.32 -20.00
CA PHE A 119 -9.12 15.03 -19.75
C PHE A 119 -8.15 13.98 -19.20
N SER A 120 -6.97 13.85 -19.82
CA SER A 120 -5.92 12.94 -19.38
C SER A 120 -5.44 13.23 -17.97
N LYS A 121 -5.36 14.51 -17.58
CA LYS A 121 -5.02 14.95 -16.24
C LYS A 121 -6.11 14.60 -15.23
N THR A 122 -7.38 14.92 -15.52
CA THR A 122 -8.51 14.56 -14.65
C THR A 122 -8.56 13.05 -14.39
N LYS A 123 -8.28 12.23 -15.42
CA LYS A 123 -8.16 10.78 -15.24
C LYS A 123 -7.06 10.42 -14.25
N SER A 124 -5.88 11.03 -14.37
CA SER A 124 -4.77 10.79 -13.44
C SER A 124 -5.05 11.28 -12.02
N GLU A 125 -5.79 12.37 -11.85
CA GLU A 125 -6.23 12.84 -10.53
C GLU A 125 -7.14 11.81 -9.84
N LEU A 126 -8.07 11.20 -10.59
CA LEU A 126 -8.92 10.13 -10.06
C LEU A 126 -8.11 8.89 -9.65
N GLU A 127 -7.16 8.46 -10.49
CA GLU A 127 -6.26 7.35 -10.17
C GLU A 127 -5.42 7.65 -8.91
N LEU A 128 -4.98 8.90 -8.72
CA LEU A 128 -4.24 9.30 -7.53
C LEU A 128 -5.09 9.19 -6.26
N ILE A 129 -6.35 9.66 -6.33
CA ILE A 129 -7.30 9.56 -5.20
C ILE A 129 -7.55 8.08 -4.82
N GLU A 130 -7.64 7.19 -5.81
CA GLU A 130 -7.79 5.75 -5.54
C GLU A 130 -6.55 5.18 -4.84
N LEU A 131 -5.35 5.51 -5.31
CA LEU A 131 -4.10 5.07 -4.68
C LEU A 131 -3.93 5.62 -3.25
N GLU A 132 -4.35 6.86 -3.00
CA GLU A 132 -4.32 7.45 -1.66
C GLU A 132 -5.26 6.72 -0.69
N LYS A 133 -6.45 6.32 -1.17
CA LYS A 133 -7.38 5.49 -0.38
C LYS A 133 -6.81 4.10 -0.09
N GLU A 134 -6.15 3.47 -1.08
CA GLU A 134 -5.47 2.19 -0.88
C GLU A 134 -4.34 2.31 0.16
N ARG A 135 -3.57 3.40 0.11
CA ARG A 135 -2.53 3.70 1.10
C ARG A 135 -3.12 3.84 2.50
N GLU A 136 -4.16 4.67 2.65
CA GLU A 136 -4.84 4.89 3.94
C GLU A 136 -5.42 3.57 4.49
N TYR A 137 -6.01 2.74 3.63
CA TYR A 137 -6.50 1.43 4.03
C TYR A 137 -5.36 0.51 4.52
N GLY A 138 -4.24 0.47 3.81
CA GLY A 138 -3.04 -0.27 4.22
C GLY A 138 -2.47 0.20 5.56
N GLU A 139 -2.38 1.52 5.76
CA GLU A 139 -1.93 2.13 7.02
C GLU A 139 -2.86 1.77 8.19
N ASN A 140 -4.18 1.77 7.95
CA ASN A 140 -5.16 1.37 8.95
C ASN A 140 -5.06 -0.10 9.33
N ILE A 141 -4.78 -1.00 8.38
CA ILE A 141 -4.51 -2.41 8.68
C ILE A 141 -3.24 -2.52 9.53
N ASN A 142 -2.16 -1.86 9.12
CA ASN A 142 -0.88 -1.92 9.82
C ASN A 142 -1.00 -1.41 11.26
N LYS A 143 -1.71 -0.28 11.46
CA LYS A 143 -1.99 0.27 12.78
C LYS A 143 -2.78 -0.70 13.67
N LYS A 144 -3.88 -1.27 13.16
CA LYS A 144 -4.66 -2.28 13.92
C LYS A 144 -3.82 -3.48 14.31
N TYR A 145 -2.92 -3.90 13.42
CA TYR A 145 -2.03 -5.03 13.69
C TYR A 145 -1.03 -4.69 14.79
N HIS A 146 -0.35 -3.55 14.69
CA HIS A 146 0.57 -3.07 15.72
C HIS A 146 -0.12 -2.88 17.09
N ASP A 147 -1.31 -2.28 17.12
CA ASP A 147 -2.10 -2.08 18.35
C ASP A 147 -2.59 -3.42 18.96
N SER A 148 -2.61 -4.52 18.19
CA SER A 148 -2.99 -5.85 18.69
C SER A 148 -1.82 -6.65 19.28
N LEU A 149 -0.59 -6.23 19.02
CA LEU A 149 0.64 -6.88 19.47
C LEU A 149 1.21 -6.26 20.77
N TYR A 150 0.70 -5.11 21.21
CA TYR A 150 1.16 -4.35 22.38
C TYR A 150 -0.02 -3.92 23.27
#